data_AF-A0A3M1CN70-F1
#
_entry.id   AF-A0A3M1CN70-F1
#
_cell.length_a   1.000
_cell.length_b   1.000
_cell.length_c   1.000
_cell.angle_alpha   90.00
_cell.angle_beta   90.00
_cell.angle_gamma   90.00
#
_symmetry.space_group_name_H-M   'P 1'
#
loop_
_entity.id
_entity.type
_entity.pdbx_description
1 polymer ?
#
loop_
_entity_poly.entity_id
_entity_poly.type
_entity_poly.pdbx_seq_one_letter_code
_entity_poly.pdbx_strand_id
1 'polypeptide(L)'
;FKPAFQKHAGVACGGVQVHVTGREVFEPFRFGLEVLWALRTLLDDDFQWRRQPYEFVTDRPAIDLLAGCTDVRRVLEEGGNPADLEGGWTEQLRLFAERRKQWLLYPEEPGQ
;
A
#
# COMPACT_ATOMS: atom_id res chain seq x y z
N PHE A 1 -13.10 -2.86 -17.58
CA PHE A 1 -13.68 -4.05 -16.90
C PHE A 1 -15.07 -3.70 -16.35
N LYS A 2 -15.96 -4.68 -16.12
CA LYS A 2 -17.32 -4.44 -15.57
C LYS A 2 -17.56 -5.38 -14.38
N PRO A 3 -17.44 -4.91 -13.13
CA PRO A 3 -17.63 -5.74 -11.95
C PRO A 3 -19.02 -6.37 -11.89
N ALA A 4 -19.11 -7.59 -11.39
CA ALA A 4 -20.39 -8.28 -11.20
C ALA A 4 -21.07 -7.94 -9.85
N PHE A 5 -20.33 -7.43 -8.86
CA PHE A 5 -20.81 -7.17 -7.50
C PHE A 5 -20.07 -6.00 -6.83
N GLN A 6 -20.52 -5.60 -5.62
CA GLN A 6 -20.02 -4.47 -4.81
C GLN A 6 -20.26 -3.07 -5.44
N LYS A 7 -19.58 -2.05 -4.88
CA LYS A 7 -19.74 -0.61 -5.13
C LYS A 7 -19.71 -0.14 -6.60
N HIS A 8 -19.19 -0.96 -7.53
CA HIS A 8 -19.13 -0.64 -8.96
C HIS A 8 -19.80 -1.73 -9.83
N ALA A 9 -20.71 -2.54 -9.24
CA ALA A 9 -21.44 -3.58 -9.97
C ALA A 9 -22.17 -3.00 -11.18
N GLY A 10 -21.97 -3.61 -12.36
CA GLY A 10 -22.62 -3.19 -13.60
C GLY A 10 -22.06 -1.90 -14.22
N VAL A 11 -21.06 -1.26 -13.60
CA VAL A 11 -20.43 -0.04 -14.12
C VAL A 11 -19.20 -0.39 -14.96
N ALA A 12 -19.06 0.24 -16.12
CA ALA A 12 -17.83 0.12 -16.91
C ALA A 12 -16.71 0.93 -16.24
N CYS A 13 -15.64 0.26 -15.85
CA CYS A 13 -14.50 0.84 -15.14
C CYS A 13 -13.23 0.73 -16.00
N GLY A 14 -12.44 1.82 -16.03
CA GLY A 14 -11.05 1.81 -16.48
C GLY A 14 -10.13 1.32 -15.37
N GLY A 15 -8.96 0.78 -15.72
CA GLY A 15 -7.98 0.32 -14.75
C GLY A 15 -6.76 -0.33 -15.39
N VAL A 16 -5.84 -0.78 -14.54
CA VAL A 16 -4.60 -1.46 -14.92
C VAL A 16 -4.60 -2.88 -14.37
N GLN A 17 -4.03 -3.82 -15.12
CA GLN A 17 -3.74 -5.17 -14.63
C GLN A 17 -2.24 -5.27 -14.38
N VAL A 18 -1.86 -5.63 -13.17
CA VAL A 18 -0.45 -5.79 -12.79
C VAL A 18 -0.03 -7.23 -13.07
N HIS A 19 0.92 -7.41 -13.98
CA HIS A 19 1.56 -8.70 -14.25
C HIS A 19 2.94 -8.72 -13.63
N VAL A 20 3.12 -9.49 -12.55
CA VAL A 20 4.42 -9.67 -11.89
C VAL A 20 5.21 -10.73 -12.65
N THR A 21 6.28 -10.32 -13.34
CA THR A 21 7.13 -11.21 -14.14
C THR A 21 8.38 -11.68 -13.41
N GLY A 22 8.76 -11.03 -12.30
CA GLY A 22 9.87 -11.41 -11.44
C GLY A 22 9.47 -11.31 -9.97
N ARG A 23 9.11 -12.45 -9.37
CA ARG A 23 8.58 -12.51 -8.00
C ARG A 23 9.60 -12.03 -6.96
N GLU A 24 10.83 -12.51 -7.06
CA GLU A 24 11.87 -12.30 -6.04
C GLU A 24 12.36 -10.85 -5.94
N VAL A 25 12.09 -10.04 -6.95
CA VAL A 25 12.49 -8.61 -7.00
C VAL A 25 11.30 -7.66 -6.88
N PHE A 26 10.08 -8.19 -6.83
CA PHE A 26 8.89 -7.36 -6.78
C PHE A 26 8.59 -6.94 -5.34
N GLU A 27 8.58 -5.63 -5.09
CA GLU A 27 8.24 -5.05 -3.79
C GLU A 27 6.76 -4.61 -3.79
N PRO A 28 5.80 -5.47 -3.39
CA PRO A 28 4.37 -5.22 -3.58
C PRO A 28 3.86 -4.00 -2.82
N PHE A 29 4.40 -3.78 -1.61
CA PHE A 29 4.00 -2.65 -0.79
C PHE A 29 4.48 -1.32 -1.37
N ARG A 30 5.77 -1.23 -1.75
CA ARG A 30 6.35 -0.08 -2.46
C ARG A 30 5.57 0.21 -3.73
N PHE A 31 5.30 -0.80 -4.55
CA PHE A 31 4.50 -0.66 -5.77
C PHE A 31 3.13 -0.04 -5.48
N GLY A 32 2.45 -0.44 -4.40
CA GLY A 32 1.19 0.17 -3.98
C GLY A 32 1.31 1.66 -3.65
N LEU A 33 2.40 2.08 -2.99
CA LEU A 33 2.68 3.48 -2.71
C LEU A 33 2.92 4.29 -4.00
N GLU A 34 3.70 3.74 -4.92
CA GLU A 34 3.98 4.37 -6.22
C GLU A 34 2.70 4.55 -7.04
N VAL A 35 1.78 3.58 -7.01
CA VAL A 35 0.47 3.70 -7.67
C VAL A 35 -0.36 4.81 -7.03
N LEU A 36 -0.39 4.92 -5.69
CA LEU A 36 -1.11 5.99 -5.00
C LEU A 36 -0.51 7.37 -5.33
N TRP A 37 0.82 7.47 -5.35
CA TRP A 37 1.53 8.68 -5.74
C TRP A 37 1.22 9.08 -7.17
N ALA A 38 1.37 8.16 -8.13
CA ALA A 38 1.05 8.41 -9.53
C ALA A 38 -0.41 8.84 -9.73
N LEU A 39 -1.37 8.16 -9.07
CA LEU A 39 -2.78 8.54 -9.14
C LEU A 39 -3.03 9.94 -8.57
N ARG A 40 -2.39 10.28 -7.46
CA ARG A 40 -2.52 11.61 -6.87
C ARG A 40 -1.91 12.69 -7.76
N THR A 41 -0.73 12.45 -8.35
CA THR A 41 -0.10 13.38 -9.29
C THR A 41 -0.91 13.57 -10.57
N LEU A 42 -1.55 12.50 -11.08
CA LEU A 42 -2.32 12.54 -12.32
C LEU A 42 -3.72 13.14 -12.15
N LEU A 43 -4.36 12.93 -10.99
CA LEU A 43 -5.74 13.35 -10.74
C LEU A 43 -5.83 14.67 -9.96
N ASP A 44 -4.75 15.10 -9.29
CA ASP A 44 -4.67 16.35 -8.53
C ASP A 44 -5.88 16.52 -7.57
N ASP A 45 -6.74 17.52 -7.79
CA ASP A 45 -7.94 17.80 -7.00
C ASP A 45 -9.03 16.70 -7.10
N ASP A 46 -9.01 15.87 -8.15
CA ASP A 46 -9.97 14.77 -8.32
C ASP A 46 -9.61 13.54 -7.47
N PHE A 47 -8.39 13.49 -6.92
CA PHE A 47 -7.97 12.39 -6.04
C PHE A 47 -8.67 12.49 -4.67
N GLN A 48 -9.32 11.40 -4.23
CA GLN A 48 -10.00 11.36 -2.94
C GLN A 48 -9.67 10.10 -2.14
N TRP A 49 -9.31 10.29 -0.87
CA TRP A 49 -9.27 9.22 0.09
C TRP A 49 -10.67 8.71 0.42
N ARG A 50 -10.78 7.42 0.71
CA ARG A 50 -12.02 6.81 1.20
C ARG A 50 -12.41 7.44 2.55
N ARG A 51 -13.65 7.94 2.65
CA ARG A 51 -14.19 8.56 3.86
C ARG A 51 -15.16 7.67 4.65
N GLN A 52 -15.70 6.62 4.04
CA GLN A 52 -16.60 5.70 4.74
C GLN A 52 -15.84 4.84 5.76
N PRO A 53 -16.49 4.43 6.86
CA PRO A 53 -15.92 3.49 7.82
C PRO A 53 -15.33 2.24 7.16
N TYR A 54 -14.29 1.68 7.80
CA TYR A 54 -13.60 0.49 7.36
C TYR A 54 -13.41 -0.46 8.56
N GLU A 55 -13.90 -1.71 8.45
CA GLU A 55 -13.76 -2.74 9.49
C GLU A 55 -14.04 -2.24 10.92
N PHE A 56 -15.16 -1.52 11.09
CA PHE A 56 -15.62 -0.90 12.36
C PHE A 56 -14.84 0.34 12.83
N VAL A 57 -13.80 0.75 12.12
CA VAL A 57 -13.03 1.95 12.42
C VAL A 57 -13.66 3.18 11.75
N THR A 58 -13.94 4.20 12.55
CA THR A 58 -14.59 5.46 12.14
C THR A 58 -13.79 6.71 12.51
N ASP A 59 -12.71 6.57 13.29
CA ASP A 59 -11.94 7.67 13.86
C ASP A 59 -10.76 8.11 12.97
N ARG A 60 -10.43 7.33 11.94
CA ARG A 60 -9.34 7.61 11.00
C ARG A 60 -9.64 7.11 9.59
N PRO A 61 -9.01 7.68 8.55
CA PRO A 61 -9.11 7.18 7.18
C PRO A 61 -8.66 5.73 7.05
N ALA A 62 -9.27 4.99 6.12
CA ALA A 62 -8.93 3.58 5.90
C ALA A 62 -7.44 3.38 5.52
N ILE A 63 -6.83 4.33 4.82
CA ILE A 63 -5.40 4.25 4.45
C ILE A 63 -4.49 4.26 5.69
N ASP A 64 -4.79 5.09 6.69
CA ASP A 64 -3.98 5.19 7.91
C ASP A 64 -4.08 3.89 8.73
N LEU A 65 -5.25 3.23 8.69
CA LEU A 65 -5.45 1.92 9.32
C LEU A 65 -4.70 0.81 8.58
N LEU A 66 -4.80 0.75 7.26
CA LEU A 66 -4.15 -0.27 6.43
C LEU A 66 -2.63 -0.14 6.43
N ALA A 67 -2.11 1.08 6.43
CA ALA A 67 -0.67 1.35 6.53
C ALA A 67 -0.13 1.19 7.95
N GLY A 68 -1.00 1.22 8.97
CA GLY A 68 -0.61 1.18 10.38
C GLY A 68 0.02 2.50 10.88
N CYS A 69 0.05 3.54 10.06
CA CYS A 69 0.59 4.86 10.39
C CYS A 69 -0.07 5.96 9.55
N THR A 70 0.16 7.23 9.91
CA THR A 70 -0.33 8.38 9.13
C THR A 70 0.65 8.83 8.04
N ASP A 71 1.88 8.35 8.07
CA ASP A 71 2.99 8.94 7.29
C ASP A 71 2.79 8.76 5.80
N VAL A 72 2.29 7.60 5.37
CA VAL A 72 1.94 7.34 3.96
C VAL A 72 0.99 8.40 3.42
N ARG A 73 -0.12 8.64 4.11
CA ARG A 73 -1.12 9.62 3.66
C ARG A 73 -0.53 11.03 3.66
N ARG A 74 0.19 11.41 4.73
CA ARG A 74 0.75 12.75 4.89
C ARG A 74 1.80 13.08 3.83
N VAL A 75 2.75 12.19 3.60
CA VAL A 75 3.79 12.39 2.56
C VAL A 75 3.14 12.56 1.19
N LEU A 76 2.16 11.73 0.85
CA LEU A 76 1.44 11.84 -0.42
C LEU A 76 0.64 13.15 -0.50
N GLU A 77 -0.05 13.55 0.57
CA GLU A 77 -0.80 14.81 0.65
C GLU A 77 0.09 16.04 0.43
N GLU A 78 1.30 16.02 0.98
CA GLU A 78 2.33 17.06 0.87
C GLU A 78 3.09 17.03 -0.48
N GLY A 79 2.79 16.07 -1.37
CA GLY A 79 3.44 15.93 -2.68
C GLY A 79 4.83 15.31 -2.61
N GLY A 80 5.20 14.70 -1.48
CA GLY A 80 6.46 14.01 -1.30
C GLY A 80 6.57 12.71 -2.10
N ASN A 81 7.80 12.20 -2.23
CA ASN A 81 8.07 10.97 -2.98
C ASN A 81 7.92 9.75 -2.04
N PRO A 82 7.22 8.68 -2.44
CA PRO A 82 7.15 7.43 -1.66
C PRO A 82 8.51 6.87 -1.22
N ALA A 83 9.56 7.07 -2.02
CA ALA A 83 10.92 6.64 -1.69
C ALA A 83 11.43 7.27 -0.37
N ASP A 84 10.92 8.43 0.03
CA ASP A 84 11.30 9.09 1.28
C ASP A 84 10.78 8.32 2.52
N LEU A 85 9.75 7.48 2.37
CA LEU A 85 9.20 6.64 3.44
C LEU A 85 10.10 5.41 3.71
N GLU A 86 10.78 4.89 2.69
CA GLU A 86 11.59 3.66 2.78
C GLU A 86 12.74 3.76 3.78
N GLY A 87 13.36 4.94 3.84
CA GLY A 87 14.44 5.22 4.78
C GLY A 87 14.00 5.07 6.24
N GLY A 88 12.73 5.37 6.54
CA GLY A 88 12.18 5.28 7.89
C GLY A 88 11.98 3.84 8.38
N TRP A 89 11.81 2.88 7.47
CA TRP A 89 11.34 1.53 7.84
C TRP A 89 12.45 0.48 7.76
N THR A 90 13.56 0.78 7.09
CA THR A 90 14.70 -0.13 6.95
C THR A 90 15.15 -0.70 8.29
N GLU A 91 15.30 0.15 9.30
CA GLU A 91 15.72 -0.29 10.64
C GLU A 91 14.61 -1.11 11.33
N GLN A 92 13.35 -0.74 11.17
CA GLN A 92 12.22 -1.48 11.74
C GLN A 92 12.08 -2.88 11.13
N LEU A 93 12.29 -3.00 9.81
CA LEU A 93 12.33 -4.27 9.09
C LEU A 93 13.47 -5.16 9.60
N ARG A 94 14.67 -4.59 9.77
CA ARG A 94 15.82 -5.30 10.35
C ARG A 94 15.51 -5.81 11.76
N LEU A 95 14.99 -4.95 12.63
CA LEU A 95 14.62 -5.31 14.00
C LEU A 95 13.53 -6.38 14.04
N PHE A 96 12.54 -6.30 13.14
CA PHE A 96 11.49 -7.31 13.04
C PHE A 96 12.03 -8.65 12.53
N ALA A 97 12.90 -8.64 11.52
CA ALA A 97 13.57 -9.82 10.99
C ALA A 97 14.37 -10.53 12.09
N GLU A 98 15.12 -9.81 12.92
CA GLU A 98 15.81 -10.41 14.07
C GLU A 98 14.83 -10.97 15.12
N ARG A 99 13.80 -10.19 15.47
CA ARG A 99 12.83 -10.60 16.50
C ARG A 99 12.05 -11.85 16.11
N ARG A 100 11.73 -12.03 14.81
CA ARG A 100 10.93 -13.16 14.32
C ARG A 100 11.70 -14.48 14.31
N LYS A 101 13.04 -14.48 14.24
CA LYS A 101 13.87 -15.70 14.11
C LYS A 101 13.55 -16.80 15.12
N GLN A 102 13.35 -16.43 16.39
CA GLN A 102 13.05 -17.37 17.47
C GLN A 102 11.67 -18.06 17.34
N TRP A 103 10.80 -17.55 16.44
CA TRP A 103 9.44 -18.04 16.24
C TRP A 103 9.26 -18.73 14.88
N LEU A 104 10.31 -18.84 14.06
CA LEU A 104 10.22 -19.45 12.74
C LEU A 104 10.16 -20.98 12.85
N LEU A 105 9.12 -21.57 12.26
CA LEU A 105 8.96 -23.03 12.13
C LEU A 105 9.59 -23.59 10.85
N TYR A 106 9.89 -22.72 9.89
CA TYR A 106 10.53 -23.04 8.62
C TYR A 106 11.77 -22.16 8.45
N PRO A 107 12.87 -22.71 7.91
CA PRO A 107 14.10 -21.94 7.70
C PRO A 107 13.85 -20.79 6.70
N GLU A 108 14.60 -19.69 6.84
CA GLU A 108 14.65 -18.65 5.82
C GLU A 108 15.47 -19.17 4.64
N GLU A 109 14.81 -19.41 3.50
CA GLU A 109 15.48 -19.71 2.24
C GLU A 109 16.06 -18.41 1.64
N PRO A 110 17.24 -18.45 0.99
CA PRO A 110 17.76 -17.30 0.27
C PRO A 110 16.78 -16.89 -0.85
N GLY A 111 16.21 -15.68 -0.76
CA GLY A 111 15.26 -15.13 -1.73
C GLY A 111 13.90 -14.71 -1.14
N GLN A 112 13.60 -15.08 0.11
CA GLN A 112 12.44 -14.55 0.84
C GLN A 112 12.69 -13.21 1.54
#